data_AF-A0A0D8XE11-F1
#
_entry.id   AF-A0A0D8XE11-F1
#
_cell.length_a   1.000
_cell.length_b   1.000
_cell.length_c   1.000
_cell.angle_alpha   90.00
_cell.angle_beta   90.00
_cell.angle_gamma   90.00
#
_symmetry.space_group_name_H-M   'P 1'
#
loop_
_entity.id
_entity.type
_entity.pdbx_description
1 polymer ?
#
loop_
_entity_poly.entity_id
_entity_poly.type
_entity_poly.pdbx_seq_one_letter_code
_entity_poly.pdbx_strand_id
1 'polypeptide(L)'
;MKAFMPYFGGSPLVEHALLHAYQSMSPGQTTSEHFRDGVGRFLGDYFFTCSLIEFADIIADNVYGPVYMYYFTMRSTANPWPKWMGVMHGYEIEYAFGQPFARPSLYDKNHLETEKRFSELIMNLWMDFANTGTPATYWPKYNRIERKALELGEESTYGKHRILVDIHGSYCRLIDEAKTVAGQVFECRTRSDVTIRNTIGGSISIANVLISVILLQGVL
;
A
#
# COMPACT_ATOMS: atom_id res chain seq x y z
N MET A 1 18.47 -9.97 7.61
CA MET A 1 17.73 -10.91 6.73
C MET A 1 17.67 -12.34 7.26
N LYS A 2 18.74 -12.93 7.82
CA LYS A 2 18.78 -14.33 8.34
C LYS A 2 17.52 -14.84 9.05
N ALA A 3 16.95 -14.06 9.97
CA ALA A 3 15.75 -14.44 10.71
C ALA A 3 14.53 -14.77 9.84
N PHE A 4 14.47 -14.23 8.61
CA PHE A 4 13.36 -14.42 7.68
C PHE A 4 13.65 -15.46 6.60
N MET A 5 14.87 -16.02 6.53
CA MET A 5 15.24 -17.02 5.53
C MET A 5 14.48 -18.35 5.61
N PRO A 6 13.90 -18.77 6.75
CA PRO A 6 12.96 -19.88 6.75
C PRO A 6 11.75 -19.68 5.83
N TYR A 7 11.31 -18.44 5.59
CA TYR A 7 10.27 -18.12 4.60
C TYR A 7 10.76 -18.21 3.14
N PHE A 8 12.05 -18.44 2.91
CA PHE A 8 12.62 -18.54 1.58
C PHE A 8 13.49 -19.80 1.42
N GLY A 9 13.10 -20.87 2.12
CA GLY A 9 13.76 -22.18 2.02
C GLY A 9 15.23 -22.18 2.48
N GLY A 10 15.67 -21.15 3.20
CA GLY A 10 17.07 -21.01 3.64
C GLY A 10 18.07 -20.73 2.51
N SER A 11 17.61 -20.27 1.33
CA SER A 11 18.48 -20.06 0.17
C SER A 11 19.51 -18.93 0.39
N PRO A 12 20.82 -19.22 0.31
CA PRO A 12 21.86 -18.18 0.41
C PRO A 12 21.77 -17.15 -0.72
N LEU A 13 21.34 -17.58 -1.92
CA LEU A 13 21.15 -16.67 -3.06
C LEU A 13 20.08 -15.62 -2.74
N VAL A 14 18.94 -16.07 -2.21
CA VAL A 14 17.84 -15.18 -1.81
C VAL A 14 18.27 -14.25 -0.68
N GLU A 15 19.02 -14.77 0.30
CA GLU A 15 19.54 -13.95 1.40
C GLU A 15 20.39 -12.77 0.87
N HIS A 16 21.33 -13.06 -0.03
CA HIS A 16 22.21 -12.04 -0.59
C HIS A 16 21.45 -11.04 -1.46
N ALA A 17 20.51 -11.52 -2.29
CA ALA A 17 19.72 -10.65 -3.15
C ALA A 17 18.84 -9.68 -2.35
N LEU A 18 18.14 -10.18 -1.33
CA LEU A 18 17.31 -9.35 -0.46
C LEU A 18 18.16 -8.39 0.38
N LEU A 19 19.29 -8.86 0.94
CA LEU A 19 20.19 -7.97 1.68
C LEU A 19 20.70 -6.83 0.77
N HIS A 20 21.12 -7.15 -0.45
CA HIS A 20 21.63 -6.17 -1.40
C HIS A 20 20.58 -5.14 -1.81
N ALA A 21 19.33 -5.57 -2.04
CA ALA A 21 18.24 -4.67 -2.41
C ALA A 21 17.86 -3.70 -1.28
N TYR A 22 17.81 -4.19 -0.03
CA TYR A 22 17.28 -3.41 1.10
C TYR A 22 18.34 -2.64 1.90
N GLN A 23 19.64 -2.98 1.79
CA GLN A 23 20.70 -2.39 2.61
C GLN A 23 20.96 -0.90 2.38
N SER A 24 20.47 -0.28 1.31
CA SER A 24 20.78 1.12 0.96
C SER A 24 19.55 1.92 0.52
N MET A 25 18.35 1.54 0.97
CA MET A 25 17.10 2.19 0.56
C MET A 25 16.80 3.51 1.25
N SER A 26 17.38 3.75 2.44
CA SER A 26 17.08 4.92 3.27
C SER A 26 18.12 6.03 3.10
N PRO A 27 17.74 7.32 3.27
CA PRO A 27 18.67 8.43 3.39
C PRO A 27 19.41 8.47 4.75
N GLY A 28 19.36 7.38 5.53
CA GLY A 28 20.09 7.21 6.79
C GLY A 28 21.54 7.69 6.69
N GLN A 29 22.07 8.25 7.77
CA GLN A 29 23.41 8.83 7.78
C GLN A 29 24.46 7.79 8.15
N THR A 30 24.04 6.77 8.90
CA THR A 30 24.91 5.70 9.38
C THR A 30 24.54 4.35 8.79
N THR A 31 25.53 3.45 8.70
CA THR A 31 25.32 2.06 8.29
C THR A 31 24.24 1.35 9.11
N SER A 32 24.17 1.63 10.42
CA SER A 32 23.16 1.05 11.31
C SER A 32 21.74 1.49 10.92
N GLU A 33 21.55 2.78 10.59
CA GLU A 33 20.26 3.30 10.15
C GLU A 33 19.83 2.70 8.81
N HIS A 34 20.74 2.60 7.85
CA HIS A 34 20.42 1.95 6.57
C HIS A 34 19.95 0.50 6.75
N PHE A 35 20.60 -0.27 7.63
CA PHE A 35 20.16 -1.64 7.90
C PHE A 35 18.82 -1.70 8.64
N ARG A 36 18.62 -0.84 9.65
CA ARG A 36 17.35 -0.75 10.38
C ARG A 36 16.20 -0.43 9.43
N ASP A 37 16.39 0.59 8.61
CA ASP A 37 15.37 1.09 7.69
C ASP A 37 15.13 0.10 6.54
N GLY A 38 16.19 -0.54 6.05
CA GLY A 38 16.10 -1.62 5.07
C GLY A 38 15.30 -2.81 5.57
N VAL A 39 15.50 -3.23 6.82
CA VAL A 39 14.68 -4.28 7.45
C VAL A 39 13.23 -3.82 7.58
N GLY A 40 12.97 -2.60 8.04
CA GLY A 40 11.62 -2.06 8.12
C GLY A 40 10.90 -2.09 6.77
N ARG A 41 11.60 -1.63 5.72
CA ARG A 41 11.08 -1.59 4.35
C ARG A 41 10.81 -2.98 3.78
N PHE A 42 11.72 -3.93 3.98
CA PHE A 42 11.50 -5.33 3.60
C PHE A 42 10.27 -5.94 4.26
N LEU A 43 10.08 -5.69 5.55
CA LEU A 43 8.93 -6.23 6.28
C LEU A 43 7.61 -5.61 5.82
N GLY A 44 7.59 -4.30 5.57
CA GLY A 44 6.44 -3.63 4.95
C GLY A 44 6.12 -4.23 3.58
N ASP A 45 7.14 -4.41 2.75
CA ASP A 45 6.99 -4.96 1.41
C ASP A 45 6.46 -6.40 1.42
N TYR A 46 7.06 -7.26 2.23
CA TYR A 46 6.74 -8.68 2.30
C TYR A 46 5.36 -8.97 2.92
N PHE A 47 5.00 -8.29 4.01
CA PHE A 47 3.76 -8.60 4.74
C PHE A 47 2.54 -7.80 4.25
N PHE A 48 2.73 -6.67 3.57
CA PHE A 48 1.63 -5.78 3.23
C PHE A 48 1.66 -5.32 1.78
N THR A 49 2.68 -4.53 1.39
CA THR A 49 2.70 -3.83 0.09
C THR A 49 2.55 -4.78 -1.10
N CYS A 50 3.36 -5.85 -1.16
CA CYS A 50 3.42 -6.67 -2.36
C CYS A 50 2.17 -7.55 -2.52
N SER A 51 1.67 -8.12 -1.42
CA SER A 51 0.39 -8.83 -1.42
C SER A 51 -0.77 -7.92 -1.82
N LEU A 52 -0.71 -6.63 -1.45
CA LEU A 52 -1.72 -5.66 -1.84
C LEU A 52 -1.64 -5.28 -3.32
N ILE A 53 -0.42 -5.10 -3.85
CA ILE A 53 -0.21 -4.84 -5.27
C ILE A 53 -0.70 -6.03 -6.10
N GLU A 54 -0.38 -7.26 -5.68
CA GLU A 54 -0.90 -8.48 -6.31
C GLU A 54 -2.44 -8.49 -6.31
N PHE A 55 -3.07 -8.18 -5.17
CA PHE A 55 -4.51 -8.07 -5.09
C PHE A 55 -5.08 -6.98 -5.99
N ALA A 56 -4.46 -5.81 -6.04
CA ALA A 56 -4.89 -4.69 -6.88
C ALA A 56 -4.76 -5.01 -8.37
N ASP A 57 -3.68 -5.70 -8.78
CA ASP A 57 -3.51 -6.20 -10.15
C ASP A 57 -4.63 -7.16 -10.54
N ILE A 58 -4.94 -8.12 -9.67
CA ILE A 58 -6.03 -9.09 -9.88
C ILE A 58 -7.37 -8.36 -10.00
N ILE A 59 -7.69 -7.46 -9.07
CA ILE A 59 -8.97 -6.75 -9.09
C ILE A 59 -9.07 -5.86 -10.33
N ALA A 60 -8.02 -5.13 -10.69
CA ALA A 60 -8.02 -4.23 -11.86
C ALA A 60 -8.32 -4.95 -13.18
N ASP A 61 -7.93 -6.22 -13.31
CA ASP A 61 -8.21 -7.02 -14.51
C ASP A 61 -9.61 -7.67 -14.49
N ASN A 62 -10.22 -7.84 -13.32
CA ASN A 62 -11.39 -8.70 -13.14
C ASN A 62 -12.68 -7.96 -12.78
N VAL A 63 -12.62 -6.67 -12.43
CA VAL A 63 -13.82 -5.88 -12.09
C VAL A 63 -14.14 -4.84 -13.15
N TYR A 64 -15.43 -4.55 -13.32
CA TYR A 64 -15.93 -3.55 -14.26
C TYR A 64 -15.74 -2.09 -13.77
N GLY A 65 -15.32 -1.90 -12.52
CA GLY A 65 -15.15 -0.59 -11.89
C GLY A 65 -13.71 -0.07 -11.90
N PRO A 66 -13.50 1.25 -11.73
CA PRO A 66 -12.16 1.81 -11.59
C PRO A 66 -11.54 1.39 -10.26
N VAL A 67 -10.26 1.02 -10.30
CA VAL A 67 -9.43 0.81 -9.10
C VAL A 67 -8.59 2.07 -8.87
N TYR A 68 -8.37 2.45 -7.61
CA TYR A 68 -7.53 3.58 -7.23
C TYR A 68 -6.55 3.13 -6.16
N MET A 69 -5.32 3.62 -6.25
CA MET A 69 -4.25 3.33 -5.29
C MET A 69 -3.66 4.65 -4.78
N TYR A 70 -3.33 4.73 -3.49
CA TYR A 70 -2.53 5.83 -2.94
C TYR A 70 -1.29 5.29 -2.22
N TYR A 71 -0.32 6.17 -1.98
CA TYR A 71 0.84 5.90 -1.13
C TYR A 71 0.87 6.96 -0.03
N PHE A 72 0.74 6.54 1.23
CA PHE A 72 0.55 7.45 2.36
C PHE A 72 1.88 7.84 3.01
N THR A 73 2.18 9.14 3.02
CA THR A 73 3.47 9.69 3.48
C THR A 73 3.32 10.80 4.52
N MET A 74 2.12 11.04 5.05
CA MET A 74 1.91 11.96 6.16
C MET A 74 2.31 11.33 7.49
N ARG A 75 3.26 11.93 8.21
CA ARG A 75 3.57 11.53 9.58
C ARG A 75 2.86 12.43 10.58
N SER A 76 1.94 11.83 11.33
CA SER A 76 1.22 12.50 12.40
C SER A 76 2.12 13.04 13.50
N THR A 77 1.84 14.27 13.93
CA THR A 77 2.42 14.88 15.13
C THR A 77 1.93 14.24 16.43
N ALA A 78 0.80 13.53 16.40
CA ALA A 78 0.30 12.73 17.52
C ALA A 78 0.97 11.35 17.62
N ASN A 79 1.81 10.98 16.64
CA ASN A 79 2.51 9.69 16.63
C ASN A 79 3.57 9.63 17.76
N PRO A 80 3.38 8.79 18.80
CA PRO A 80 4.28 8.73 19.96
C PRO A 80 5.57 7.95 19.67
N TRP A 81 5.66 7.26 18.54
CA TRP A 81 6.79 6.41 18.20
C TRP A 81 7.99 7.25 17.77
N PRO A 82 9.22 6.75 17.92
CA PRO A 82 10.41 7.46 17.48
C PRO A 82 10.32 7.95 16.02
N LYS A 83 10.87 9.13 15.74
CA LYS A 83 10.83 9.76 14.40
C LYS A 83 11.38 8.86 13.29
N TRP A 84 12.40 8.06 13.61
CA TRP A 84 13.02 7.14 12.66
C TRP A 84 12.06 6.06 12.12
N MET A 85 10.95 5.78 12.80
CA MET A 85 9.95 4.80 12.35
C MET A 85 9.08 5.32 11.20
N GLY A 86 9.23 6.59 10.79
CA GLY A 86 8.55 7.14 9.61
C GLY A 86 7.02 7.08 9.72
N VAL A 87 6.34 6.75 8.64
CA VAL A 87 4.88 6.64 8.64
C VAL A 87 4.47 5.20 8.94
N MET A 88 3.93 4.99 10.12
CA MET A 88 3.63 3.63 10.57
C MET A 88 2.26 3.15 10.07
N HIS A 89 2.14 1.82 9.96
CA HIS A 89 0.89 1.19 9.61
C HIS A 89 -0.26 1.58 10.56
N GLY A 90 -1.42 1.92 9.98
CA GLY A 90 -2.65 2.24 10.71
C GLY A 90 -2.78 3.71 11.10
N TYR A 91 -1.74 4.54 10.91
CA TYR A 91 -1.80 5.97 11.21
C TYR A 91 -2.57 6.78 10.15
N GLU A 92 -2.93 6.19 9.01
CA GLU A 92 -3.87 6.79 8.07
C GLU A 92 -5.31 6.82 8.62
N ILE A 93 -5.64 5.88 9.52
CA ILE A 93 -7.00 5.68 10.04
C ILE A 93 -7.45 6.92 10.81
N GLU A 94 -6.58 7.54 11.59
CA GLU A 94 -6.96 8.70 12.40
C GLU A 94 -7.40 9.90 11.55
N TYR A 95 -6.81 10.07 10.35
CA TYR A 95 -7.19 11.09 9.40
C TYR A 95 -8.49 10.76 8.69
N ALA A 96 -8.68 9.49 8.31
CA ALA A 96 -9.91 9.02 7.69
C ALA A 96 -11.14 9.17 8.60
N PHE A 97 -10.95 9.10 9.91
CA PHE A 97 -12.02 9.22 10.91
C PHE A 97 -12.10 10.59 11.59
N GLY A 98 -11.37 11.61 11.12
CA GLY A 98 -11.51 12.96 11.66
C GLY A 98 -10.91 13.17 13.06
N GLN A 99 -9.96 12.35 13.50
CA GLN A 99 -9.36 12.46 14.83
C GLN A 99 -8.74 13.85 15.11
N PRO A 100 -8.06 14.54 14.16
CA PRO A 100 -7.58 15.91 14.39
C PRO A 100 -8.67 16.91 14.80
N PHE A 101 -9.92 16.68 14.38
CA PHE A 101 -11.07 17.49 14.79
C PHE A 101 -11.64 17.05 16.13
N ALA A 102 -11.78 15.74 16.35
CA ALA A 102 -12.39 15.18 17.56
C ALA A 102 -11.48 15.26 18.79
N ARG A 103 -10.16 15.16 18.60
CA ARG A 103 -9.15 15.13 19.68
C ARG A 103 -7.94 16.02 19.34
N PRO A 104 -8.14 17.34 19.16
CA PRO A 104 -7.07 18.25 18.75
C PRO A 104 -5.92 18.35 19.76
N SER A 105 -6.17 18.02 21.03
CA SER A 105 -5.15 18.05 22.09
C SER A 105 -4.06 16.99 21.96
N LEU A 106 -4.24 15.98 21.10
CA LEU A 106 -3.24 14.95 20.85
C LEU A 106 -2.14 15.41 19.88
N TYR A 107 -2.38 16.46 19.11
CA TYR A 107 -1.51 16.92 18.03
C TYR A 107 -0.67 18.13 18.47
N ASP A 108 0.44 18.37 17.76
CA ASP A 108 1.23 19.58 17.96
C ASP A 108 0.40 20.82 17.56
N LYS A 109 0.28 21.79 18.47
CA LYS A 109 -0.48 23.02 18.25
C LYS A 109 -0.01 23.81 17.02
N ASN A 110 1.28 23.76 16.69
CA ASN A 110 1.83 24.48 15.55
C ASN A 110 1.48 23.82 14.20
N HIS A 111 1.12 22.53 14.22
CA HIS A 111 0.80 21.75 13.02
C HIS A 111 -0.66 21.32 12.96
N LEU A 112 -1.46 21.55 14.00
CA LEU A 112 -2.84 21.10 14.11
C LEU A 112 -3.71 21.50 12.89
N GLU A 113 -3.53 22.69 12.34
CA GLU A 113 -4.30 23.12 11.16
C GLU A 113 -3.89 22.35 9.89
N THR A 114 -2.62 21.97 9.75
CA THR A 114 -2.17 21.06 8.68
C THR A 114 -2.77 19.67 8.86
N GLU A 115 -2.81 19.15 10.08
CA GLU A 115 -3.41 17.84 10.41
C GLU A 115 -4.91 17.81 10.09
N LYS A 116 -5.64 18.88 10.45
CA LYS A 116 -7.06 19.02 10.13
C LYS A 116 -7.31 19.10 8.63
N ARG A 117 -6.55 19.93 7.91
CA ARG A 117 -6.65 20.03 6.43
C ARG A 117 -6.38 18.70 5.76
N PHE A 118 -5.38 17.97 6.25
CA PHE A 118 -5.06 16.65 5.72
C PHE A 118 -6.17 15.64 6.01
N SER A 119 -6.73 15.64 7.22
CA SER A 119 -7.89 14.80 7.55
C SER A 119 -9.12 15.13 6.70
N GLU A 120 -9.41 16.41 6.50
CA GLU A 120 -10.50 16.87 5.62
C GLU A 120 -10.28 16.41 4.17
N LEU A 121 -9.05 16.52 3.65
CA LEU A 121 -8.68 16.01 2.33
C LEU A 121 -8.97 14.51 2.22
N ILE A 122 -8.49 13.69 3.16
CA ILE A 122 -8.70 12.23 3.13
C ILE A 122 -10.20 11.90 3.19
N MET A 123 -10.94 12.51 4.12
CA MET A 123 -12.37 12.29 4.26
C MET A 123 -13.12 12.66 2.97
N ASN A 124 -12.80 13.79 2.35
CA ASN A 124 -13.43 14.21 1.10
C ASN A 124 -13.14 13.22 -0.04
N LEU A 125 -11.88 12.81 -0.21
CA LEU A 125 -11.52 11.82 -1.24
C LEU A 125 -12.27 10.49 -1.06
N TRP A 126 -12.40 10.01 0.18
CA TRP A 126 -13.11 8.76 0.48
C TRP A 126 -14.63 8.91 0.33
N MET A 127 -15.19 10.05 0.73
CA MET A 127 -16.61 10.36 0.53
C MET A 127 -16.96 10.48 -0.95
N ASP A 128 -16.14 11.17 -1.74
CA ASP A 128 -16.34 11.33 -3.18
C ASP A 128 -16.27 9.98 -3.91
N PHE A 129 -15.34 9.10 -3.50
CA PHE A 129 -15.31 7.73 -3.98
C PHE A 129 -16.58 6.95 -3.58
N ALA A 130 -17.02 7.03 -2.31
CA ALA A 130 -18.21 6.33 -1.86
C ALA A 130 -19.48 6.80 -2.58
N ASN A 131 -19.58 8.10 -2.88
CA ASN A 131 -20.74 8.71 -3.53
C ASN A 131 -20.76 8.50 -5.05
N THR A 132 -19.60 8.58 -5.72
CA THR A 132 -19.52 8.68 -7.19
C THR A 132 -18.66 7.61 -7.86
N GLY A 133 -17.90 6.84 -7.08
CA GLY A 133 -16.89 5.91 -7.59
C GLY A 133 -15.62 6.59 -8.12
N THR A 134 -15.51 7.93 -8.04
CA THR A 134 -14.34 8.69 -8.47
C THR A 134 -13.88 9.61 -7.33
N PRO A 135 -12.71 9.38 -6.71
CA PRO A 135 -12.26 10.14 -5.54
C PRO A 135 -11.84 11.58 -5.91
N ALA A 136 -11.21 11.76 -7.07
CA ALA A 136 -10.81 13.06 -7.60
C ALA A 136 -10.47 12.95 -9.10
N THR A 137 -10.55 14.06 -9.83
CA THR A 137 -10.21 14.12 -11.26
C THR A 137 -8.70 13.95 -11.53
N TYR A 138 -7.86 14.37 -10.58
CA TYR A 138 -6.40 14.24 -10.67
C TYR A 138 -5.88 12.89 -10.18
N TRP A 139 -6.72 12.04 -9.56
CA TRP A 139 -6.32 10.73 -9.09
C TRP A 139 -6.44 9.72 -10.23
N PRO A 140 -5.33 9.20 -10.78
CA PRO A 140 -5.37 8.28 -11.91
C PRO A 140 -5.98 6.93 -11.50
N LYS A 141 -6.69 6.32 -12.43
CA LYS A 141 -7.13 4.93 -12.29
C LYS A 141 -5.92 4.01 -12.29
N TYR A 142 -5.88 3.09 -11.34
CA TYR A 142 -4.90 2.04 -11.24
C TYR A 142 -5.11 1.02 -12.37
N ASN A 143 -4.01 0.49 -12.88
CA ASN A 143 -3.98 -0.67 -13.77
C ASN A 143 -2.67 -1.44 -13.53
N ARG A 144 -2.66 -2.73 -13.87
CA ARG A 144 -1.51 -3.61 -13.63
C ARG A 144 -0.23 -3.28 -14.42
N ILE A 145 -0.34 -2.44 -15.45
CA ILE A 145 0.78 -2.11 -16.34
C ILE A 145 1.57 -0.94 -15.74
N GLU A 146 0.89 0.17 -15.44
CA GLU A 146 1.52 1.39 -14.94
C GLU A 146 1.58 1.45 -13.42
N ARG A 147 0.71 0.70 -12.73
CA ARG A 147 0.55 0.66 -11.26
C ARG A 147 0.66 2.06 -10.63
N LYS A 148 -0.11 3.00 -11.17
CA LYS A 148 -0.11 4.40 -10.72
C LYS A 148 -0.74 4.52 -9.34
N ALA A 149 -0.11 5.30 -8.46
CA ALA A 149 -0.64 5.63 -7.15
C ALA A 149 -0.56 7.14 -6.88
N LEU A 150 -1.56 7.71 -6.22
CA LEU A 150 -1.52 9.08 -5.72
C LEU A 150 -0.74 9.12 -4.40
N GLU A 151 0.28 9.95 -4.27
CA GLU A 151 0.89 10.17 -2.96
C GLU A 151 0.01 11.10 -2.11
N LEU A 152 -0.26 10.67 -0.87
CA LEU A 152 -1.00 11.42 0.13
C LEU A 152 -0.07 11.75 1.30
N GLY A 153 0.43 12.98 1.31
CA GLY A 153 1.35 13.49 2.33
C GLY A 153 1.10 14.96 2.65
N GLU A 154 2.02 15.59 3.40
CA GLU A 154 1.89 17.00 3.80
C GLU A 154 1.71 17.93 2.59
N GLU A 155 2.43 17.68 1.50
CA GLU A 155 2.34 18.46 0.26
C GLU A 155 0.94 18.45 -0.38
N SER A 156 0.15 17.39 -0.13
CA SER A 156 -1.22 17.26 -0.61
C SER A 156 -2.14 18.31 0.03
N THR A 157 -1.81 18.81 1.24
CA THR A 157 -2.57 19.88 1.91
C THR A 157 -2.44 21.23 1.22
N TYR A 158 -1.43 21.40 0.37
CA TYR A 158 -1.20 22.59 -0.45
C TYR A 158 -1.69 22.42 -1.89
N GLY A 159 -2.48 21.38 -2.17
CA GLY A 159 -3.01 21.09 -3.51
C GLY A 159 -1.97 20.55 -4.49
N LYS A 160 -0.80 20.09 -4.01
CA LYS A 160 0.16 19.39 -4.85
C LYS A 160 -0.20 17.92 -4.94
N HIS A 161 -0.18 17.39 -6.16
CA HIS A 161 -0.51 15.99 -6.44
C HIS A 161 0.69 15.32 -7.07
N ARG A 162 1.33 14.38 -6.36
CA ARG A 162 2.40 13.55 -6.92
C ARG A 162 1.84 12.19 -7.30
N ILE A 163 2.05 11.80 -8.55
CA ILE A 163 1.69 10.46 -9.03
C ILE A 163 2.94 9.60 -9.09
N LEU A 164 2.91 8.49 -8.36
CA LEU A 164 3.92 7.45 -8.40
C LEU A 164 3.58 6.47 -9.52
N VAL A 165 4.60 5.99 -10.24
CA VAL A 165 4.47 5.02 -11.34
C VAL A 165 5.30 3.78 -10.99
N ASP A 166 4.79 2.58 -11.31
CA ASP A 166 5.36 1.28 -10.89
C ASP A 166 5.61 1.22 -9.37
N ILE A 167 4.59 1.57 -8.57
CA ILE A 167 4.71 1.64 -7.10
C ILE A 167 5.24 0.31 -6.55
N HIS A 168 6.44 0.35 -5.94
CA HIS A 168 7.18 -0.81 -5.41
C HIS A 168 7.42 -1.97 -6.39
N GLY A 169 7.29 -1.75 -7.71
CA GLY A 169 7.33 -2.82 -8.69
C GLY A 169 8.60 -3.66 -8.66
N SER A 170 9.77 -3.03 -8.59
CA SER A 170 11.06 -3.74 -8.54
C SER A 170 11.21 -4.61 -7.28
N TYR A 171 10.79 -4.10 -6.12
CA TYR A 171 10.89 -4.80 -4.85
C TYR A 171 9.91 -5.97 -4.76
N CYS A 172 8.69 -5.78 -5.24
CA CYS A 172 7.71 -6.86 -5.26
C CYS A 172 8.09 -7.97 -6.24
N ARG A 173 8.59 -7.62 -7.44
CA ARG A 173 9.15 -8.62 -8.37
C ARG A 173 10.29 -9.42 -7.72
N LEU A 174 11.20 -8.76 -7.02
CA LEU A 174 12.29 -9.43 -6.30
C LEU A 174 11.77 -10.40 -5.21
N ILE A 175 10.76 -9.99 -4.44
CA ILE A 175 10.16 -10.86 -3.41
C ILE A 175 9.46 -12.07 -4.04
N ASP A 176 8.75 -11.88 -5.16
CA ASP A 176 8.04 -12.96 -5.84
C ASP A 176 9.00 -13.96 -6.48
N GLU A 177 10.09 -13.48 -7.09
CA GLU A 177 11.18 -14.33 -7.58
C GLU A 177 11.83 -15.11 -6.43
N ALA A 178 12.08 -14.45 -5.29
CA ALA A 178 12.63 -15.09 -4.10
C ALA A 178 11.72 -16.20 -3.56
N LYS A 179 10.40 -15.98 -3.48
CA LYS A 179 9.41 -17.00 -3.10
C LYS A 179 9.38 -18.16 -4.10
N THR A 180 9.51 -17.87 -5.39
CA THR A 180 9.53 -18.88 -6.47
C THR A 180 10.76 -19.78 -6.35
N VAL A 181 11.95 -19.21 -6.16
CA VAL A 181 13.21 -19.97 -5.95
C VAL A 181 13.14 -20.83 -4.70
N ALA A 182 12.44 -20.37 -3.67
CA ALA A 182 12.25 -21.11 -2.42
C ALA A 182 11.24 -22.27 -2.53
N GLY A 183 10.59 -22.47 -3.67
CA GLY A 183 9.55 -23.48 -3.84
C GLY A 183 8.25 -23.17 -3.08
N GLN A 184 8.04 -21.91 -2.71
CA GLN A 184 6.86 -21.45 -1.96
C GLN A 184 5.70 -20.98 -2.85
N VAL A 185 5.70 -21.36 -4.13
CA VAL A 185 4.56 -21.04 -5.00
C VAL A 185 3.35 -21.82 -4.48
N PHE A 186 2.33 -21.09 -4.02
CA PHE A 186 0.97 -21.61 -4.08
C PHE A 186 0.62 -21.74 -5.55
N GLU A 187 0.91 -22.90 -6.16
CA GLU A 187 0.26 -23.27 -7.39
C GLU A 187 -1.24 -23.21 -7.10
N CYS A 188 -1.93 -22.25 -7.72
CA CYS A 188 -3.33 -22.43 -7.99
C CYS A 188 -3.39 -23.61 -8.96
N ARG A 189 -3.37 -24.85 -8.42
CA ARG A 189 -3.66 -26.04 -9.20
C ARG A 189 -5.02 -25.81 -9.80
N THR A 190 -5.05 -25.53 -11.10
CA THR A 190 -6.25 -25.64 -11.90
C THR A 190 -6.69 -27.09 -11.77
N ARG A 191 -7.62 -27.34 -10.85
CA ARG A 191 -8.37 -28.58 -10.85
C ARG A 191 -9.24 -28.53 -12.10
N SER A 192 -8.72 -29.07 -13.19
CA SER A 192 -9.48 -29.36 -14.38
C SER A 192 -10.68 -30.23 -14.01
N ASP A 193 -11.81 -29.97 -14.66
CA ASP A 193 -13.11 -30.64 -14.56
C ASP A 193 -14.02 -30.33 -13.36
N VAL A 194 -14.72 -29.20 -13.46
CA VAL A 194 -16.14 -29.15 -13.11
C VAL A 194 -16.91 -28.72 -14.36
N THR A 195 -17.63 -29.65 -14.97
CA THR A 195 -18.57 -29.41 -16.06
C THR A 195 -19.73 -28.56 -15.54
N ILE A 196 -19.73 -27.25 -15.80
CA ILE A 196 -20.87 -26.39 -15.49
C ILE A 196 -21.93 -26.61 -16.58
N ARG A 197 -23.04 -27.26 -16.19
CA ARG A 197 -24.26 -27.30 -17.00
C ARG A 197 -24.88 -25.91 -17.04
N ASN A 198 -25.04 -25.37 -18.25
CA ASN A 198 -25.85 -24.19 -18.51
C ASN A 198 -27.29 -24.43 -18.07
N THR A 199 -27.77 -23.63 -17.12
CA THR A 199 -29.20 -23.40 -16.93
C THR A 199 -29.45 -21.91 -16.82
N ILE A 200 -30.31 -21.44 -17.71
CA ILE A 200 -30.70 -20.06 -17.96
C ILE A 200 -31.55 -19.54 -16.80
N GLY A 201 -31.40 -18.25 -16.47
CA GLY A 201 -32.50 -17.45 -15.95
C GLY A 201 -32.26 -16.81 -14.59
N GLY A 202 -31.73 -15.59 -14.61
CA GLY A 202 -31.67 -14.71 -13.44
C GLY A 202 -30.77 -13.52 -13.72
N SER A 203 -31.37 -12.40 -14.11
CA SER A 203 -30.69 -11.10 -14.08
C SER A 203 -30.39 -10.80 -12.60
N ILE A 204 -29.19 -11.16 -12.16
CA ILE A 204 -28.62 -10.63 -10.94
C ILE A 204 -28.08 -9.26 -11.34
N SER A 205 -28.79 -8.21 -10.93
CA SER A 205 -28.20 -6.87 -10.86
C SER A 205 -27.01 -6.98 -9.91
N ILE A 206 -25.82 -7.10 -10.46
CA ILE A 206 -24.57 -7.15 -9.71
C ILE A 206 -24.37 -5.74 -9.18
N ALA A 207 -24.98 -5.45 -8.02
CA ALA A 207 -24.68 -4.24 -7.28
C ALA A 207 -23.17 -4.18 -7.10
N ASN A 208 -22.60 -3.06 -7.56
CA ASN A 208 -21.18 -2.71 -7.52
C ASN A 208 -20.47 -3.38 -6.33
N VAL A 209 -19.63 -4.38 -6.63
CA VAL A 209 -18.71 -4.95 -5.66
C VAL A 209 -17.68 -3.87 -5.35
N LEU A 210 -17.97 -3.10 -4.30
CA LEU A 210 -17.09 -2.09 -3.70
C LEU A 210 -15.98 -2.82 -2.93
N ILE A 211 -14.95 -3.26 -3.66
CA ILE A 211 -13.70 -3.68 -3.05
C ILE A 211 -12.75 -2.49 -3.15
N SER A 212 -12.78 -1.67 -2.10
CA SER A 212 -11.89 -0.53 -1.92
C SER A 212 -10.54 -1.05 -1.42
N VAL A 213 -9.51 -0.98 -2.26
CA VAL A 213 -8.13 -1.23 -1.82
C VAL A 213 -7.52 0.11 -1.44
N ILE A 214 -7.82 0.53 -0.22
CA ILE A 214 -7.28 1.74 0.41
C ILE A 214 -6.22 1.27 1.40
N LEU A 215 -5.04 0.92 0.90
CA LEU A 215 -3.88 0.68 1.75
C LEU A 215 -2.64 0.98 0.90
N LEU A 216 -1.67 1.68 1.46
CA LEU A 216 -0.26 1.44 1.19
C LEU A 216 0.54 2.21 2.22
N GLN A 217 1.29 1.43 2.99
CA GLN A 217 2.15 1.84 4.07
C GLN A 217 3.33 2.63 3.49
N GLY A 218 3.48 3.89 3.89
CA GLY A 218 4.74 4.59 3.75
C GLY A 218 5.74 4.10 4.79
N VAL A 219 6.31 2.91 4.64
CA VAL A 219 7.51 2.61 5.41
C VAL A 219 8.66 3.40 4.79
N LEU A 220 9.04 4.46 5.51
CA LEU A 220 9.97 5.56 5.22
C LEU A 220 9.34 6.76 4.50
#